data_AF-A0A402CTR2-F1
#
_entry.id   AF-A0A402CTR2-F1
#
_cell.length_a   1.000
_cell.length_b   1.000
_cell.length_c   1.000
_cell.angle_alpha   90.00
_cell.angle_beta   90.00
_cell.angle_gamma   90.00
#
_symmetry.space_group_name_H-M   'P 1'
#
loop_
_entity.id
_entity.type
_entity.pdbx_description
1 polymer ?
#
loop_
_entity_poly.entity_id
_entity_poly.type
_entity_poly.pdbx_seq_one_letter_code
_entity_poly.pdbx_strand_id
1 'polypeptide(L)'
;MASKPLLELRLHLTNGNTHTFTQDDPEQAHELLHHVSLNVFTQPTVIVYGRERVAAYPGNKITGITIRIDPIPDYLLQLNPNATHIREITEADYRAKLRDAPKCVQAQPFLMLNEVEMCCGHRFWLEVDIVTAVGSAQERKILYNAFSWPSAVCQNLDGSVTIWNRAQMVSCSFAPKPDVPMGAWPAELVE
;
A
#
# COMPACT_ATOMS: atom_id res chain seq x y z
N MET A 1 24.21 -3.69 -24.54
CA MET A 1 23.49 -3.32 -23.29
C MET A 1 22.02 -3.59 -23.54
N ALA A 2 21.38 -4.48 -22.77
CA ALA A 2 19.94 -4.71 -22.93
C ALA A 2 19.19 -3.43 -22.51
N SER A 3 18.21 -3.01 -23.30
CA SER A 3 17.35 -1.87 -22.96
C SER A 3 16.64 -2.16 -21.63
N LYS A 4 16.55 -1.16 -20.76
CA LYS A 4 15.74 -1.26 -19.54
C LYS A 4 14.28 -1.47 -19.97
N PRO A 5 13.53 -2.40 -19.36
CA PRO A 5 12.16 -2.64 -19.75
C PRO A 5 11.30 -1.41 -19.48
N LEU A 6 10.30 -1.17 -20.32
CA LEU A 6 9.40 -0.01 -20.17
C LEU A 6 8.58 -0.12 -18.88
N LEU A 7 8.07 -1.32 -18.60
CA LEU A 7 7.28 -1.63 -17.42
C LEU A 7 7.79 -2.93 -16.77
N GLU A 8 7.92 -2.91 -15.46
CA GLU A 8 8.16 -4.09 -14.63
C GLU A 8 7.06 -4.25 -13.59
N LEU A 9 6.57 -5.47 -13.43
CA LEU A 9 5.56 -5.86 -12.44
C LEU A 9 6.16 -6.93 -11.54
N ARG A 10 6.02 -6.76 -10.23
CA ARG A 10 6.43 -7.75 -9.24
C ARG A 10 5.22 -8.19 -8.44
N LEU A 11 4.90 -9.47 -8.50
CA LEU A 11 3.86 -10.08 -7.68
C LEU A 11 4.52 -10.65 -6.43
N HIS A 12 4.19 -10.09 -5.28
CA HIS A 12 4.66 -10.56 -3.97
C HIS A 12 3.67 -11.58 -3.42
N LEU A 13 4.18 -12.74 -3.03
CA LEU A 13 3.36 -13.86 -2.60
C LEU A 13 3.42 -14.05 -1.08
N THR A 14 2.37 -14.65 -0.54
CA THR A 14 2.23 -14.97 0.90
C THR A 14 3.32 -15.88 1.44
N ASN A 15 4.00 -16.65 0.58
CA ASN A 15 5.13 -17.50 0.94
C ASN A 15 6.49 -16.77 0.92
N GLY A 16 6.51 -15.45 0.69
CA GLY A 16 7.72 -14.64 0.59
C GLY A 16 8.34 -14.59 -0.81
N ASN A 17 7.88 -15.42 -1.76
CA ASN A 17 8.40 -15.37 -3.12
C ASN A 17 7.92 -14.11 -3.85
N THR A 18 8.75 -13.63 -4.78
CA THR A 18 8.39 -12.56 -5.71
C THR A 18 8.54 -13.05 -7.14
N HIS A 19 7.52 -12.85 -7.96
CA HIS A 19 7.57 -13.15 -9.39
C HIS A 19 7.58 -11.85 -10.20
N THR A 20 8.58 -11.72 -11.07
CA THR A 20 8.78 -10.53 -11.88
C THR A 20 8.36 -10.77 -13.33
N PHE A 21 7.68 -9.78 -13.90
CA PHE A 21 7.23 -9.72 -15.29
C PHE A 21 7.64 -8.38 -15.88
N THR A 22 7.96 -8.36 -17.17
CA THR A 22 8.34 -7.15 -17.89
C THR A 22 7.50 -6.99 -19.13
N GLN A 23 7.28 -5.74 -19.53
CA GLN A 23 6.62 -5.38 -20.78
C GLN A 23 7.41 -4.24 -21.43
N ASP A 24 7.82 -4.46 -22.67
CA ASP A 24 8.62 -3.51 -23.45
C ASP A 24 7.79 -2.80 -24.52
N ASP A 25 6.64 -3.38 -24.89
CA ASP A 25 5.70 -2.80 -25.84
C ASP A 25 4.90 -1.66 -25.16
N PRO A 26 4.96 -0.41 -25.67
CA PRO A 26 4.28 0.72 -25.06
C PRO A 26 2.76 0.62 -24.99
N GLU A 27 2.12 0.04 -26.00
CA GLU A 27 0.67 -0.10 -26.05
C GLU A 27 0.21 -1.11 -25.01
N GLN A 28 0.86 -2.27 -24.94
CA GLN A 28 0.56 -3.29 -23.93
C GLN A 28 0.89 -2.82 -22.51
N ALA A 29 1.97 -2.06 -22.31
CA ALA A 29 2.28 -1.48 -21.01
C ALA A 29 1.17 -0.52 -20.57
N HIS A 30 0.70 0.33 -21.48
CA HIS A 30 -0.38 1.27 -21.23
C HIS A 30 -1.70 0.55 -20.91
N GLU A 31 -2.08 -0.44 -21.71
CA GLU A 31 -3.26 -1.28 -21.44
C GLU A 31 -3.19 -1.96 -20.08
N LEU A 32 -2.03 -2.52 -19.72
CA LEU A 32 -1.86 -3.18 -18.43
C LEU A 32 -2.10 -2.20 -17.28
N LEU A 33 -1.50 -1.01 -17.36
CA LEU A 33 -1.66 0.01 -16.34
C LEU A 33 -3.11 0.53 -16.24
N HIS A 34 -3.86 0.55 -17.35
CA HIS A 34 -5.29 0.88 -17.34
C HIS A 34 -6.17 -0.14 -16.59
N HIS A 35 -5.74 -1.40 -16.52
CA HIS A 35 -6.43 -2.44 -15.75
C HIS A 35 -6.07 -2.45 -14.27
N VAL A 36 -5.09 -1.64 -13.86
CA VAL A 36 -4.70 -1.51 -12.46
C VAL A 36 -5.85 -0.88 -11.67
N SER A 37 -6.32 -1.60 -10.67
CA SER A 37 -7.46 -1.19 -9.84
C SER A 37 -7.20 -1.56 -8.39
N LEU A 38 -7.74 -0.77 -7.45
CA LEU A 38 -7.81 -1.14 -6.04
C LEU A 38 -8.59 -2.44 -5.81
N ASN A 39 -9.40 -2.88 -6.75
CA ASN A 39 -10.16 -4.12 -6.66
C ASN A 39 -9.41 -5.34 -7.22
N VAL A 40 -8.13 -5.22 -7.57
CA VAL A 40 -7.36 -6.34 -8.16
C VAL A 40 -7.39 -7.60 -7.29
N PHE A 41 -7.39 -7.46 -5.95
CA PHE A 41 -7.44 -8.59 -5.02
C PHE A 41 -8.84 -9.09 -4.68
N THR A 42 -9.91 -8.45 -5.18
CA THR A 42 -11.27 -9.00 -5.05
C THR A 42 -11.52 -10.10 -6.09
N GLN A 43 -10.67 -10.18 -7.11
CA GLN A 43 -10.72 -11.22 -8.12
C GLN A 43 -10.19 -12.55 -7.53
N PRO A 44 -10.79 -13.70 -7.88
CA PRO A 44 -10.31 -15.00 -7.43
C PRO A 44 -8.86 -15.27 -7.85
N THR A 45 -8.47 -14.77 -9.02
CA THR A 45 -7.19 -15.06 -9.67
C THR A 45 -6.70 -13.87 -10.47
N VAL A 46 -5.42 -13.54 -10.33
CA VAL A 46 -4.69 -12.62 -11.20
C VAL A 46 -3.97 -13.44 -12.26
N ILE A 47 -4.23 -13.15 -13.53
CA ILE A 47 -3.60 -13.84 -14.66
C ILE A 47 -2.59 -12.90 -15.30
N VAL A 48 -1.36 -13.37 -15.46
CA VAL A 48 -0.32 -12.69 -16.22
C VAL A 48 0.07 -13.59 -17.38
N TYR A 49 -0.07 -13.10 -18.61
CA TYR A 49 0.33 -13.83 -19.79
C TYR A 49 1.48 -13.11 -20.50
N GLY A 50 2.32 -13.89 -21.16
CA GLY A 50 3.33 -13.42 -22.09
C GLY A 50 3.32 -14.29 -23.34
N ARG A 51 4.29 -14.06 -24.23
CA ARG A 51 4.37 -14.73 -25.54
C ARG A 51 4.38 -16.26 -25.45
N GLU A 52 5.01 -16.82 -24.42
CA GLU A 52 5.25 -18.27 -24.31
C GLU A 52 4.54 -18.93 -23.12
N ARG A 53 4.03 -18.15 -22.17
CA ARG A 53 3.46 -18.68 -20.93
C ARG A 53 2.28 -17.87 -20.42
N VAL A 54 1.36 -18.56 -19.79
CA VAL A 54 0.31 -17.97 -18.95
C VAL A 54 0.55 -18.42 -17.52
N ALA A 55 0.54 -17.49 -16.59
CA ALA A 55 0.66 -17.74 -15.16
C ALA A 55 -0.59 -17.21 -14.45
N ALA A 56 -1.10 -18.00 -13.51
CA ALA A 56 -2.29 -17.66 -12.74
C ALA A 56 -1.94 -17.69 -11.25
N TYR A 57 -2.32 -16.63 -10.54
CA TYR A 57 -2.03 -16.42 -9.13
C TYR A 57 -3.34 -16.24 -8.36
N PRO A 58 -3.68 -17.12 -7.40
CA PRO A 58 -4.84 -16.91 -6.55
C PRO A 58 -4.72 -15.56 -5.83
N GLY A 59 -5.76 -14.72 -5.87
CA GLY A 59 -5.71 -13.38 -5.29
C GLY A 59 -5.39 -13.39 -3.78
N ASN A 60 -5.87 -14.41 -3.07
CA ASN A 60 -5.57 -14.64 -1.66
C ASN A 60 -4.14 -15.15 -1.36
N LYS A 61 -3.32 -15.38 -2.39
CA LYS A 61 -1.90 -15.74 -2.26
C LYS A 61 -0.97 -14.59 -2.62
N ILE A 62 -1.50 -13.42 -2.98
CA ILE A 62 -0.75 -12.22 -3.32
C ILE A 62 -0.81 -11.23 -2.16
N THR A 63 0.34 -10.80 -1.66
CA THR A 63 0.47 -9.77 -0.62
C THR A 63 0.56 -8.36 -1.21
N GLY A 64 1.07 -8.24 -2.43
CA GLY A 64 1.08 -6.96 -3.15
C GLY A 64 1.56 -7.10 -4.59
N ILE A 65 1.31 -6.06 -5.37
CA ILE A 65 1.77 -5.92 -6.75
C ILE A 65 2.55 -4.62 -6.85
N THR A 66 3.86 -4.71 -7.08
CA THR A 66 4.71 -3.54 -7.35
C THR A 66 4.78 -3.28 -8.85
N ILE A 67 4.66 -2.01 -9.21
CA ILE A 67 4.69 -1.47 -10.55
C ILE A 67 5.88 -0.52 -10.62
N ARG A 68 6.81 -0.80 -11.53
CA ARG A 68 7.96 0.06 -11.80
C ARG A 68 7.91 0.49 -13.26
N ILE A 69 7.69 1.78 -13.45
CA ILE A 69 7.69 2.48 -14.73
C ILE A 69 8.25 3.89 -14.48
N ASP A 70 8.90 4.47 -15.49
CA ASP A 70 9.53 5.79 -15.39
C ASP A 70 9.07 6.67 -16.56
N PRO A 71 8.31 7.75 -16.32
CA PRO A 71 7.80 8.21 -15.01
C PRO A 71 6.61 7.36 -14.50
N ILE A 72 6.33 7.41 -13.19
CA ILE A 72 5.09 6.86 -12.63
C ILE A 72 3.91 7.74 -13.07
N PRO A 73 2.82 7.16 -13.61
CA PRO A 73 1.61 7.93 -13.88
C PRO A 73 0.94 8.46 -12.61
N ASP A 74 0.63 9.77 -12.59
CA ASP A 74 0.01 10.45 -11.44
C ASP A 74 -1.29 9.78 -10.96
N TYR A 75 -2.09 9.23 -11.88
CA TYR A 75 -3.34 8.58 -11.52
C TYR A 75 -3.14 7.39 -10.58
N LEU A 76 -2.01 6.67 -10.65
CA LEU A 76 -1.72 5.56 -9.75
C LEU A 76 -1.54 6.06 -8.31
N LEU A 77 -0.88 7.21 -8.14
CA LEU A 77 -0.66 7.83 -6.83
C LEU A 77 -1.97 8.38 -6.24
N GLN A 78 -2.94 8.71 -7.10
CA GLN A 78 -4.25 9.25 -6.71
C GLN A 78 -5.32 8.19 -6.50
N LEU A 79 -4.98 6.89 -6.57
CA LEU A 79 -5.96 5.81 -6.38
C LEU A 79 -6.53 5.76 -4.95
N ASN A 80 -5.81 6.28 -3.95
CA ASN A 80 -6.26 6.24 -2.55
C ASN A 80 -7.36 7.28 -2.28
N PRO A 81 -8.61 6.88 -1.96
CA PRO A 81 -9.73 7.82 -1.87
C PRO A 81 -9.67 8.79 -0.68
N ASN A 82 -8.85 8.52 0.34
CA ASN A 82 -8.83 9.26 1.61
C ASN A 82 -7.43 9.75 2.02
N ALA A 83 -6.42 9.57 1.17
CA ALA A 83 -5.05 10.00 1.45
C ALA A 83 -4.51 10.72 0.21
N THR A 84 -3.93 11.89 0.38
CA THR A 84 -3.27 12.61 -0.72
C THR A 84 -1.97 11.96 -1.13
N HIS A 85 -1.28 11.35 -0.16
CA HIS A 85 -0.02 10.69 -0.41
C HIS A 85 0.18 9.60 0.62
N ILE A 86 0.60 8.42 0.16
CA ILE A 86 1.08 7.33 1.00
C ILE A 86 2.49 7.03 0.46
N ARG A 87 3.47 7.07 1.34
CA ARG A 87 4.89 6.90 0.99
C ARG A 87 5.56 5.97 1.98
N GLU A 88 6.36 5.05 1.46
CA GLU A 88 7.29 4.29 2.27
C GLU A 88 8.42 5.18 2.77
N ILE A 89 8.76 5.01 4.04
CA ILE A 89 9.88 5.67 4.71
C ILE A 89 10.79 4.62 5.35
N THR A 90 12.03 5.00 5.63
CA THR A 90 12.94 4.11 6.35
C THR A 90 12.49 3.93 7.80
N GLU A 91 12.90 2.82 8.45
CA GLU A 91 12.65 2.65 9.89
C GLU A 91 13.26 3.80 10.70
N ALA A 92 14.47 4.24 10.35
CA ALA A 92 15.15 5.32 11.04
C ALA A 92 14.33 6.62 11.01
N ASP A 93 13.79 6.97 9.83
CA ASP A 93 12.93 8.14 9.66
C ASP A 93 11.60 7.98 10.41
N TYR A 94 11.01 6.79 10.37
CA TYR A 94 9.79 6.47 11.11
C TYR A 94 10.01 6.67 12.61
N ARG A 95 11.05 6.07 13.18
CA ARG A 95 11.38 6.18 14.62
C ARG A 95 11.71 7.61 15.00
N ALA A 96 12.35 8.38 14.12
CA ALA A 96 12.62 9.80 14.35
C ALA A 96 11.33 10.62 14.40
N LYS A 97 10.47 10.49 13.38
CA LYS A 97 9.18 11.17 13.31
C LYS A 97 8.22 10.76 14.43
N LEU A 98 8.30 9.50 14.89
CA LEU A 98 7.47 8.98 15.97
C LEU A 98 7.75 9.69 17.31
N ARG A 99 9.02 10.02 17.60
CA ARG A 99 9.40 10.76 18.82
C ARG A 99 8.79 12.16 18.87
N ASP A 100 8.65 12.78 17.71
CA ASP A 100 8.14 14.14 17.54
C ASP A 100 6.71 14.17 16.96
N ALA A 101 5.98 13.04 17.00
CA ALA A 101 4.71 12.90 16.31
C ALA A 101 3.68 13.93 16.82
N PRO A 102 3.18 14.83 15.95
CA PRO A 102 2.21 15.83 16.36
C PRO A 102 0.90 15.16 16.78
N LYS A 103 0.19 15.74 17.75
CA LYS A 103 -1.15 15.25 18.11
C LYS A 103 -2.10 15.48 16.94
N CYS A 104 -3.05 14.56 16.77
CA CYS A 104 -4.19 14.80 15.88
C CYS A 104 -4.97 16.01 16.42
N VAL A 105 -5.11 17.06 15.60
CA VAL A 105 -5.90 18.24 15.93
C VAL A 105 -7.14 18.23 15.05
N GLN A 106 -8.31 18.32 15.68
CA GLN A 106 -9.59 18.29 15.00
C GLN A 106 -9.66 19.33 13.87
N ALA A 107 -10.18 18.89 12.73
CA ALA A 107 -10.39 19.62 11.49
C ALA A 107 -9.12 20.13 10.80
N GLN A 108 -7.93 19.63 11.16
CA GLN A 108 -6.67 20.00 10.50
C GLN A 108 -6.08 18.82 9.71
N PRO A 109 -5.40 19.07 8.58
CA PRO A 109 -4.57 18.07 7.94
C PRO A 109 -3.48 17.61 8.93
N PHE A 110 -3.12 16.34 8.86
CA PHE A 110 -2.03 15.83 9.68
C PHE A 110 -1.30 14.68 8.99
N LEU A 111 -0.08 14.46 9.48
CA LEU A 111 0.77 13.37 9.05
C LEU A 111 0.53 12.16 9.94
N MET A 112 0.23 11.03 9.31
CA MET A 112 0.06 9.76 10.00
C MET A 112 1.20 8.82 9.61
N LEU A 113 1.85 8.28 10.63
CA LEU A 113 2.86 7.26 10.53
C LEU A 113 2.20 5.91 10.75
N ASN A 114 2.46 4.96 9.84
CA ASN A 114 2.00 3.59 10.00
C ASN A 114 3.18 2.64 10.01
N GLU A 115 3.11 1.62 10.85
CA GLU A 115 3.94 0.43 10.73
C GLU A 115 3.04 -0.71 10.30
N VAL A 116 3.43 -1.42 9.24
CA VAL A 116 2.63 -2.49 8.64
C VAL A 116 3.44 -3.77 8.62
N GLU A 117 2.80 -4.88 9.00
CA GLU A 117 3.33 -6.23 8.85
C GLU A 117 2.41 -7.07 7.96
N MET A 118 3.00 -7.77 7.00
CA MET A 118 2.28 -8.68 6.09
C MET A 118 2.48 -10.13 6.52
N CYS A 119 1.58 -11.03 6.09
CA CYS A 119 1.63 -12.45 6.42
C CYS A 119 2.87 -13.18 5.89
N CYS A 120 3.57 -12.60 4.91
CA CYS A 120 4.87 -13.08 4.44
C CYS A 120 6.06 -12.66 5.33
N GLY A 121 5.81 -11.97 6.45
CA GLY A 121 6.83 -11.46 7.37
C GLY A 121 7.47 -10.14 6.93
N HIS A 122 7.04 -9.56 5.81
CA HIS A 122 7.53 -8.26 5.37
C HIS A 122 6.96 -7.14 6.26
N ARG A 123 7.84 -6.32 6.81
CA ARG A 123 7.53 -5.13 7.61
C ARG A 123 8.04 -3.89 6.90
N PHE A 124 7.22 -2.85 6.90
CA PHE A 124 7.56 -1.56 6.29
C PHE A 124 6.83 -0.41 7.00
N TRP A 125 7.36 0.79 6.80
CA TRP A 125 6.90 2.00 7.48
C TRP A 125 6.40 3.00 6.47
N LEU A 126 5.26 3.63 6.79
CA LEU A 126 4.59 4.55 5.91
C LEU A 126 4.43 5.91 6.55
N GLU A 127 4.46 6.92 5.69
CA GLU A 127 4.03 8.28 5.94
C GLU A 127 2.79 8.55 5.08
N VAL A 128 1.73 9.04 5.71
CA VAL A 128 0.43 9.26 5.08
C VAL A 128 -0.07 10.66 5.36
N ASP A 129 -0.23 11.44 4.29
CA ASP A 129 -0.82 12.77 4.34
C ASP A 129 -2.35 12.65 4.33
N ILE A 130 -2.96 12.97 5.48
CA ILE A 130 -4.41 12.99 5.66
C ILE A 130 -4.91 14.42 5.51
N VAL A 131 -5.74 14.65 4.50
CA VAL A 131 -6.20 16.00 4.08
C VAL A 131 -7.10 16.68 5.12
N THR A 132 -7.82 15.92 5.95
CA THR A 132 -8.64 16.48 7.04
C THR A 132 -8.78 15.49 8.20
N ALA A 133 -8.38 15.88 9.42
CA ALA A 133 -8.83 15.26 10.66
C ALA A 133 -10.30 15.63 10.91
N VAL A 134 -11.18 15.07 10.12
CA VAL A 134 -12.61 15.33 10.25
C VAL A 134 -13.07 14.83 11.64
N GLY A 135 -13.88 15.61 12.38
CA GLY A 135 -14.10 15.48 13.84
C GLY A 135 -14.49 14.10 14.36
N SER A 136 -14.52 13.87 15.69
CA SER A 136 -14.54 12.53 16.36
C SER A 136 -15.32 11.37 15.70
N ALA A 137 -16.43 11.62 15.01
CA ALA A 137 -17.13 10.61 14.21
C ALA A 137 -16.35 10.09 12.98
N GLN A 138 -15.37 10.85 12.49
CA GLN A 138 -14.55 10.60 11.31
C GLN A 138 -13.11 10.20 11.65
N GLU A 139 -12.55 10.56 12.82
CA GLU A 139 -11.33 9.89 13.32
C GLU A 139 -11.56 8.39 13.50
N ARG A 140 -12.73 7.98 14.01
CA ARG A 140 -13.16 6.57 13.98
C ARG A 140 -13.25 5.99 12.57
N LYS A 141 -13.56 6.81 11.56
CA LYS A 141 -13.55 6.38 10.16
C LYS A 141 -12.14 6.17 9.62
N ILE A 142 -11.09 6.72 10.23
CA ILE A 142 -9.71 6.46 9.79
C ILE A 142 -9.39 4.99 9.96
N LEU A 143 -9.60 4.45 11.17
CA LEU A 143 -9.41 3.03 11.45
C LEU A 143 -10.32 2.19 10.55
N TYR A 144 -11.60 2.54 10.44
CA TYR A 144 -12.51 1.84 9.54
C TYR A 144 -12.01 1.85 8.09
N ASN A 145 -11.60 2.99 7.55
CA ASN A 145 -11.13 3.16 6.17
C ASN A 145 -9.78 2.49 5.90
N ALA A 146 -8.91 2.41 6.93
CA ALA A 146 -7.66 1.68 6.87
C ALA A 146 -7.89 0.16 6.67
N PHE A 147 -9.04 -0.36 7.10
CA PHE A 147 -9.38 -1.78 6.97
C PHE A 147 -10.55 -2.06 6.00
N SER A 148 -11.30 -1.06 5.54
CA SER A 148 -12.51 -1.26 4.72
C SER A 148 -12.24 -1.49 3.24
N TRP A 149 -11.12 -0.98 2.72
CA TRP A 149 -10.73 -1.18 1.33
C TRP A 149 -9.87 -2.43 1.19
N PRO A 150 -10.02 -3.23 0.12
CA PRO A 150 -9.23 -4.45 -0.10
C PRO A 150 -7.75 -4.14 -0.36
N SER A 151 -7.45 -2.91 -0.81
CA SER A 151 -6.10 -2.51 -1.19
C SER A 151 -5.76 -1.09 -0.74
N ALA A 152 -4.46 -0.81 -0.65
CA ALA A 152 -3.92 0.54 -0.61
C ALA A 152 -2.79 0.64 -1.63
N VAL A 153 -2.55 1.85 -2.13
CA VAL A 153 -1.42 2.15 -3.01
C VAL A 153 -0.39 2.95 -2.22
N CYS A 154 0.91 2.65 -2.36
CA CYS A 154 1.91 3.65 -2.04
C CYS A 154 3.13 3.65 -2.92
N GLN A 155 3.80 4.79 -2.84
CA GLN A 155 5.11 4.99 -3.42
C GLN A 155 6.19 4.39 -2.52
N ASN A 156 6.97 3.47 -3.06
CA ASN A 156 8.10 2.83 -2.38
C ASN A 156 9.32 3.76 -2.34
N LEU A 157 10.31 3.42 -1.50
CA LEU A 157 11.57 4.16 -1.39
C LEU A 157 12.38 4.23 -2.71
N ASP A 158 12.27 3.21 -3.56
CA ASP A 158 12.97 3.13 -4.85
C ASP A 158 12.24 3.87 -5.98
N GLY A 159 11.14 4.56 -5.65
CA GLY A 159 10.31 5.28 -6.61
C GLY A 159 9.43 4.37 -7.46
N SER A 160 9.19 3.11 -7.08
CA SER A 160 8.10 2.31 -7.65
C SER A 160 6.80 2.50 -6.86
N VAL A 161 5.69 1.92 -7.34
CA VAL A 161 4.40 1.95 -6.65
C VAL A 161 3.96 0.53 -6.30
N THR A 162 3.55 0.29 -5.07
CA THR A 162 2.95 -0.99 -4.66
C THR A 162 1.47 -0.84 -4.36
N ILE A 163 0.69 -1.79 -4.85
CA ILE A 163 -0.70 -2.01 -4.46
C ILE A 163 -0.70 -3.19 -3.51
N TRP A 164 -0.95 -2.96 -2.22
CA TRP A 164 -0.92 -4.03 -1.23
C TRP A 164 -2.28 -4.63 -1.00
N ASN A 165 -2.31 -5.94 -0.78
CA ASN A 165 -3.50 -6.68 -0.41
C ASN A 165 -3.70 -6.59 1.10
N ARG A 166 -4.64 -5.75 1.55
CA ARG A 166 -4.91 -5.55 2.98
C ARG A 166 -5.45 -6.80 3.67
N ALA A 167 -6.03 -7.74 2.93
CA ALA A 167 -6.45 -9.03 3.49
C ALA A 167 -5.27 -9.91 3.94
N GLN A 168 -4.04 -9.55 3.54
CA GLN A 168 -2.80 -10.24 3.93
C GLN A 168 -2.02 -9.51 5.02
N MET A 169 -2.56 -8.43 5.59
CA MET A 169 -1.94 -7.69 6.67
C MET A 169 -2.15 -8.43 8.02
N VAL A 170 -1.08 -8.56 8.78
CA VAL A 170 -1.06 -9.19 10.12
C VAL A 170 -1.25 -8.13 11.20
N SER A 171 -0.51 -7.03 11.10
CA SER A 171 -0.57 -5.93 12.06
C SER A 171 -0.46 -4.59 11.36
N CYS A 172 -1.07 -3.57 11.95
CA CYS A 172 -0.95 -2.18 11.52
C CYS A 172 -1.05 -1.28 12.75
N SER A 173 -0.05 -0.43 12.96
CA SER A 173 -0.05 0.59 14.01
C SER A 173 -0.19 1.99 13.39
N PHE A 174 -0.73 2.93 14.17
CA PHE A 174 -1.01 4.30 13.72
C PHE A 174 -0.48 5.30 14.74
N ALA A 175 0.29 6.29 14.29
CA ALA A 175 0.73 7.41 15.09
C ALA A 175 0.55 8.73 14.30
N PRO A 176 -0.03 9.79 14.88
CA PRO A 176 -0.62 9.86 16.22
C PRO A 176 -1.82 8.90 16.38
N LYS A 177 -2.08 8.49 17.63
CA LYS A 177 -3.18 7.59 17.95
C LYS A 177 -4.53 8.26 17.61
N PRO A 178 -5.35 7.70 16.70
CA PRO A 178 -6.70 8.21 16.44
C PRO A 178 -7.66 7.85 17.57
N ASP A 179 -8.85 8.46 17.59
CA ASP A 179 -9.95 8.03 18.46
C ASP A 179 -10.25 6.52 18.30
N VAL A 180 -10.16 5.78 19.41
CA VAL A 180 -10.36 4.32 19.44
C VAL A 180 -11.85 3.95 19.52
N PRO A 181 -12.33 2.92 18.80
CA PRO A 181 -13.71 2.44 18.91
C PRO A 181 -14.04 1.92 20.32
N MET A 182 -15.30 2.03 20.75
CA MET A 182 -15.72 1.63 22.11
C MET A 182 -15.48 0.14 22.44
N GLY A 183 -15.35 -0.72 21.43
CA GLY A 183 -15.08 -2.16 21.62
C GLY A 183 -13.60 -2.52 21.70
N ALA A 184 -12.68 -1.57 21.57
CA ALA A 184 -11.25 -1.83 21.65
C ALA A 184 -10.84 -2.24 23.07
N TRP A 185 -9.98 -3.24 23.19
CA TRP A 185 -9.42 -3.66 24.47
C TRP A 185 -8.26 -2.74 24.87
N PRO A 186 -8.27 -2.17 26.09
CA PRO A 186 -7.13 -1.40 26.58
C PRO A 186 -5.99 -2.35 26.91
N ALA A 187 -4.86 -2.21 26.22
CA ALA A 187 -3.65 -2.98 26.45
C ALA A 187 -2.42 -2.15 26.12
N GLU A 188 -1.29 -2.50 26.74
CA GLU A 188 0.02 -1.96 26.40
C GLU A 188 0.82 -3.03 25.66
N LEU A 189 1.54 -2.63 24.61
CA LEU A 189 2.46 -3.52 23.93
C LEU A 189 3.69 -3.70 24.83
N VAL A 190 4.03 -4.95 25.13
CA VAL A 190 5.31 -5.28 25.76
C VAL A 190 6.28 -5.60 24.62
N GLU A 191 7.19 -4.66 24.34
CA GLU A 191 8.30 -4.88 23.40
C GLU A 191 9.42 -5.73 24.03
#